data_AF-A0A7J8BMI8-F1
#
_entry.id   AF-A0A7J8BMI8-F1
#
_cell.length_a   1.000
_cell.length_b   1.000
_cell.length_c   1.000
_cell.angle_alpha   90.00
_cell.angle_beta   90.00
_cell.angle_gamma   90.00
#
_symmetry.space_group_name_H-M   'P 1'
#
loop_
_entity.id
_entity.type
_entity.pdbx_description
1 polymer ?
#
loop_
_entity_poly.entity_id
_entity_poly.type
_entity_poly.pdbx_seq_one_letter_code
_entity_poly.pdbx_strand_id
1 'polypeptide(L)'
;MSSHYPACEDLCLEPGPAPGKQECRVGQYVVDLTSFEQLALPVLNAGSSRGPGQRVCVIDEIGKMELFSQPFVQAVRQTLATPGTVVLGTIPVPKGKPLALVEEIRTRADVRVFSVTKDNRNHLLPDIVTCVQSGRK
;
A
#
# COMPACT_ATOMS: atom_id res chain seq x y z
N MET A 1 -36.52 -56.05 10.56
CA MET A 1 -36.51 -54.92 9.60
C MET A 1 -36.97 -53.68 10.33
N SER A 2 -36.04 -52.85 10.78
CA SER A 2 -36.27 -51.41 10.95
C SER A 2 -34.91 -50.73 11.04
N SER A 3 -34.73 -49.73 10.19
CA SER A 3 -33.52 -48.95 9.97
C SER A 3 -33.43 -47.85 11.02
N HIS A 4 -32.24 -47.63 11.60
CA HIS A 4 -31.86 -46.31 12.13
C HIS A 4 -30.33 -46.23 12.29
N TYR A 5 -29.69 -45.56 11.33
CA TYR A 5 -28.38 -44.94 11.52
C TYR A 5 -28.61 -43.53 12.04
N PRO A 6 -27.99 -43.08 13.15
CA PRO A 6 -27.94 -41.66 13.48
C PRO A 6 -26.91 -40.96 12.59
N ALA A 7 -27.29 -39.73 12.23
CA ALA A 7 -26.66 -38.87 11.24
C ALA A 7 -25.28 -38.34 11.67
N CYS A 8 -24.42 -38.11 10.67
CA CYS A 8 -23.29 -37.19 10.78
C CYS A 8 -23.84 -35.76 10.90
N GLU A 9 -23.82 -35.21 12.11
CA GLU A 9 -23.91 -33.76 12.33
C GLU A 9 -22.48 -33.26 12.59
N ASP A 10 -21.85 -32.68 11.57
CA ASP A 10 -20.83 -31.63 11.73
C ASP A 10 -20.53 -31.01 10.36
N LEU A 11 -21.49 -30.25 9.85
CA LEU A 11 -21.21 -29.25 8.83
C LEU A 11 -21.02 -27.93 9.57
N CYS A 12 -19.76 -27.58 9.79
CA CYS A 12 -19.33 -26.26 10.24
C CYS A 12 -20.03 -25.19 9.40
N LEU A 13 -21.03 -24.53 10.00
CA LEU A 13 -21.56 -23.27 9.53
C LEU A 13 -20.44 -22.24 9.66
N GLU A 14 -19.86 -21.86 8.51
CA GLU A 14 -18.94 -20.73 8.42
C GLU A 14 -19.55 -19.50 9.10
N PRO A 15 -18.90 -18.91 10.11
CA PRO A 15 -19.47 -17.79 10.83
C PRO A 15 -19.60 -16.59 9.90
N GLY A 16 -20.85 -16.12 9.74
CA GLY A 16 -21.16 -14.87 9.04
C GLY A 16 -20.37 -13.69 9.63
N PRO A 17 -20.15 -12.62 8.84
CA PRO A 17 -19.23 -11.55 9.22
C PRO A 17 -19.69 -10.87 10.51
N ALA A 18 -18.78 -10.79 11.47
CA ALA A 18 -18.99 -10.11 12.76
C ALA A 18 -19.35 -8.62 12.55
N PRO A 19 -20.24 -8.05 13.37
CA PRO A 19 -20.67 -6.66 13.24
C PRO A 19 -19.51 -5.73 13.65
N GLY A 20 -19.04 -4.91 12.72
CA GLY A 20 -17.99 -3.92 12.96
C GLY A 20 -16.85 -3.91 11.92
N LYS A 21 -16.81 -4.87 11.00
CA LYS A 21 -15.82 -4.84 9.91
C LYS A 21 -16.26 -3.77 8.89
N GLN A 22 -15.64 -2.60 8.95
CA GLN A 22 -15.77 -1.60 7.90
C GLN A 22 -15.39 -2.29 6.59
N GLU A 23 -16.40 -2.56 5.74
CA GLU A 23 -16.15 -3.26 4.50
C GLU A 23 -15.15 -2.41 3.70
N CYS A 24 -13.96 -2.96 3.48
CA CYS A 24 -12.88 -2.32 2.74
C CYS A 24 -13.26 -2.30 1.26
N ARG A 25 -14.27 -1.50 0.91
CA ARG A 25 -14.87 -1.44 -0.41
C ARG A 25 -14.48 -0.17 -1.15
N VAL A 26 -14.25 -0.33 -2.45
CA VAL A 26 -14.08 0.77 -3.39
C VAL A 26 -15.03 0.52 -4.57
N GLY A 27 -16.15 1.23 -4.57
CA GLY A 27 -17.22 0.97 -5.54
C GLY A 27 -17.77 -0.43 -5.35
N GLN A 28 -17.68 -1.26 -6.40
CA GLN A 28 -18.16 -2.65 -6.39
C GLN A 28 -17.12 -3.65 -5.89
N TYR A 29 -15.88 -3.21 -5.67
CA TYR A 29 -14.76 -4.08 -5.31
C TYR A 29 -14.57 -4.13 -3.80
N VAL A 30 -14.22 -5.31 -3.28
CA VAL A 30 -13.75 -5.53 -1.91
C VAL A 30 -12.24 -5.74 -1.96
N VAL A 31 -11.51 -5.09 -1.05
CA VAL A 31 -10.06 -5.22 -0.93
C VAL A 31 -9.75 -6.41 -0.02
N ASP A 32 -8.98 -7.38 -0.55
CA ASP A 32 -8.37 -8.44 0.25
C ASP A 32 -7.10 -7.93 0.91
N LEU A 33 -7.26 -7.37 2.12
CA LEU A 33 -6.14 -6.83 2.90
C LEU A 33 -5.14 -7.90 3.32
N THR A 34 -5.60 -9.11 3.63
CA THR A 34 -4.72 -10.18 4.13
C THR A 34 -3.70 -10.54 3.06
N SER A 35 -4.17 -10.77 1.84
CA SER A 35 -3.32 -11.12 0.70
C SER A 35 -2.38 -9.97 0.32
N PHE A 36 -2.88 -8.73 0.37
CA PHE A 36 -2.06 -7.54 0.14
C PHE A 36 -0.94 -7.39 1.19
N GLU A 37 -1.27 -7.49 2.48
CA GLU A 37 -0.32 -7.32 3.58
C GLU A 37 0.77 -8.39 3.57
N GLN A 38 0.42 -9.64 3.28
CA GLN A 38 1.37 -10.75 3.16
C GLN A 38 2.42 -10.52 2.06
N LEU A 39 2.07 -9.77 1.02
CA LEU A 39 2.99 -9.44 -0.07
C LEU A 39 3.77 -8.13 0.20
N ALA A 40 3.06 -7.06 0.57
CA ALA A 40 3.64 -5.71 0.63
C ALA A 40 4.52 -5.49 1.86
N LEU A 41 4.10 -5.95 3.04
CA LEU A 41 4.78 -5.66 4.30
C LEU A 41 6.19 -6.27 4.38
N PRO A 42 6.43 -7.53 3.96
CA PRO A 42 7.79 -8.08 3.99
C PRO A 42 8.78 -7.28 3.13
N VAL A 43 8.34 -6.75 1.99
CA VAL A 43 9.18 -5.96 1.09
C VAL A 43 9.54 -4.61 1.71
N LEU A 44 8.56 -3.92 2.30
CA LEU A 44 8.81 -2.63 2.97
C LEU A 44 9.69 -2.79 4.22
N ASN A 45 9.52 -3.89 4.96
CA ASN A 45 10.27 -4.14 6.20
C ASN A 45 11.69 -4.69 5.97
N ALA A 46 11.92 -5.42 4.88
CA ALA A 46 13.25 -5.91 4.50
C ALA A 46 14.25 -4.77 4.23
N GLY A 47 13.73 -3.58 3.91
CA GLY A 47 14.48 -2.34 3.69
C GLY A 47 15.28 -1.85 4.90
N SER A 48 15.09 -2.39 6.09
CA SER A 48 15.80 -1.94 7.31
C SER A 48 17.06 -2.75 7.64
N SER A 49 17.24 -3.96 7.08
CA SER A 49 18.19 -4.95 7.61
C SER A 49 19.47 -5.17 6.78
N ARG A 50 19.51 -4.76 5.50
CA ARG A 50 20.72 -4.92 4.67
C ARG A 50 21.80 -3.88 5.05
N GLY A 51 23.06 -4.06 4.65
CA GLY A 51 24.20 -3.23 5.07
C GLY A 51 24.19 -1.77 4.57
N PRO A 52 25.26 -1.00 4.84
CA PRO A 52 25.37 0.41 4.44
C PRO A 52 25.39 0.52 2.92
N GLY A 53 24.29 1.01 2.35
CA GLY A 53 24.13 1.18 0.92
C GLY A 53 22.80 1.84 0.60
N GLN A 54 22.81 2.77 -0.35
CA GLN A 54 21.64 3.52 -0.76
C GLN A 54 20.64 2.66 -1.53
N ARG A 55 19.38 2.70 -1.12
CA ARG A 55 18.30 1.87 -1.66
C ARG A 55 17.27 2.73 -2.35
N VAL A 56 16.62 2.14 -3.34
CA VAL A 56 15.41 2.71 -3.94
C VAL A 56 14.27 1.76 -3.60
N CYS A 57 13.26 2.27 -2.90
CA CYS A 57 12.00 1.57 -2.65
C CYS A 57 10.96 2.07 -3.65
N VAL A 58 10.33 1.15 -4.38
CA VAL A 58 9.31 1.48 -5.38
C VAL A 58 7.95 1.09 -4.85
N ILE A 59 7.00 2.03 -4.87
CA ILE A 59 5.62 1.81 -4.40
C ILE A 59 4.64 2.38 -5.42
N ASP A 60 4.02 1.51 -6.21
CA ASP A 60 2.98 1.86 -7.17
C ASP A 60 1.73 1.06 -6.80
N GLU A 61 0.70 1.58 -6.12
CA GLU A 61 0.34 2.96 -5.77
C GLU A 61 0.23 3.12 -4.23
N ILE A 62 0.28 4.35 -3.71
CA ILE A 62 -0.16 4.69 -2.33
C ILE A 62 -1.53 5.37 -2.43
N GLY A 63 -2.58 4.56 -2.57
CA GLY A 63 -3.92 5.00 -2.92
C GLY A 63 -4.99 4.54 -1.94
N LYS A 64 -6.26 4.79 -2.31
CA LYS A 64 -7.40 4.53 -1.41
C LYS A 64 -7.49 3.06 -0.97
N MET A 65 -7.12 2.12 -1.83
CA MET A 65 -7.25 0.69 -1.57
C MET A 65 -6.22 0.20 -0.55
N GLU A 66 -4.97 0.65 -0.70
CA GLU A 66 -3.85 0.24 0.16
C GLU A 66 -3.98 0.87 1.56
N LEU A 67 -4.57 2.07 1.65
CA LEU A 67 -4.74 2.80 2.91
C LEU A 67 -5.79 2.20 3.85
N PHE A 68 -6.53 1.18 3.42
CA PHE A 68 -7.32 0.37 4.35
C PHE A 68 -6.42 -0.47 5.28
N SER A 69 -5.19 -0.79 4.88
CA SER A 69 -4.21 -1.47 5.71
C SER A 69 -3.45 -0.48 6.60
N GLN A 70 -3.74 -0.47 7.91
CA GLN A 70 -2.96 0.30 8.88
C GLN A 70 -1.50 -0.15 8.99
N PRO A 71 -1.18 -1.46 8.95
CA PRO A 71 0.21 -1.92 8.87
C PRO A 71 0.96 -1.34 7.67
N PHE A 72 0.33 -1.27 6.50
CA PHE A 72 0.94 -0.69 5.30
C PHE A 72 1.20 0.82 5.48
N VAL A 73 0.24 1.57 6.02
CA VAL A 73 0.40 2.99 6.34
C VAL A 73 1.61 3.23 7.24
N GLN A 74 1.77 2.41 8.28
CA GLN A 74 2.91 2.49 9.20
C GLN A 74 4.23 2.15 8.50
N ALA A 75 4.24 1.08 7.70
CA ALA A 75 5.42 0.66 6.95
C ALA A 75 5.88 1.75 5.96
N VAL A 76 4.96 2.36 5.20
CA VAL A 76 5.28 3.47 4.29
C VAL A 76 5.90 4.66 5.03
N ARG A 77 5.32 5.06 6.17
CA ARG A 77 5.88 6.14 7.00
C ARG A 77 7.29 5.81 7.49
N GLN A 78 7.52 4.57 7.92
CA GLN A 78 8.84 4.12 8.36
C GLN A 78 9.83 4.11 7.20
N THR A 79 9.44 3.64 6.02
CA THR A 79 10.28 3.66 4.82
C THR A 79 10.68 5.09 4.44
N LEU A 80 9.73 6.03 4.45
CA LEU A 80 9.99 7.45 4.19
C LEU A 80 10.85 8.13 5.27
N ALA A 81 10.91 7.57 6.48
CA ALA A 81 11.76 8.07 7.56
C ALA A 81 13.14 7.38 7.60
N THR A 82 13.37 6.34 6.78
CA THR A 82 14.59 5.54 6.84
C THR A 82 15.74 6.23 6.10
N PRO A 83 16.83 6.61 6.80
CA PRO A 83 17.98 7.23 6.15
C PRO A 83 18.60 6.31 5.07
N GLY A 84 19.04 6.91 3.97
CA GLY A 84 19.64 6.16 2.85
C GLY A 84 18.63 5.38 1.99
N THR A 85 17.33 5.55 2.22
CA THR A 85 16.26 5.02 1.36
C THR A 85 15.63 6.15 0.55
N VAL A 86 15.67 6.04 -0.77
CA VAL A 86 14.91 6.89 -1.70
C VAL A 86 13.61 6.17 -2.02
N VAL A 87 12.46 6.81 -1.81
CA VAL A 87 11.16 6.26 -2.20
C VAL A 87 10.75 6.86 -3.54
N LEU A 88 10.46 6.00 -4.51
CA LEU A 88 9.81 6.35 -5.76
C LEU A 88 8.41 5.75 -5.73
N GLY A 89 7.37 6.57 -5.79
CA GLY A 89 6.02 6.04 -5.80
C GLY A 89 4.99 6.96 -6.43
N THR A 90 3.80 6.40 -6.62
CA THR A 90 2.65 7.11 -7.18
C THR A 90 1.63 7.38 -6.08
N ILE A 91 1.04 8.58 -6.12
CA ILE A 91 -0.05 8.99 -5.24
C ILE A 91 -1.20 9.54 -6.09
N PRO A 92 -2.46 9.34 -5.69
CA PRO A 92 -3.58 9.87 -6.44
C PRO A 92 -3.61 11.40 -6.41
N VAL A 93 -4.16 11.99 -7.47
CA VAL A 93 -4.46 13.42 -7.53
C VAL A 93 -5.57 13.74 -6.51
N PRO A 94 -5.53 14.89 -5.80
CA PRO A 94 -6.57 15.29 -4.86
C PRO A 94 -7.95 15.30 -5.51
N LYS A 95 -8.81 14.37 -5.11
CA LYS A 95 -10.20 14.31 -5.54
C LYS A 95 -11.06 13.76 -4.41
N GLY A 96 -12.12 14.48 -4.06
CA GLY A 96 -13.05 14.07 -3.01
C GLY A 96 -12.44 14.16 -1.61
N LYS A 97 -12.73 13.17 -0.75
CA LYS A 97 -12.26 13.14 0.64
C LYS A 97 -10.73 12.97 0.66
N PRO A 98 -9.98 13.82 1.39
CA PRO A 98 -8.54 13.72 1.47
C PRO A 98 -8.12 12.40 2.11
N LEU A 99 -7.10 11.78 1.54
CA LEU A 99 -6.45 10.60 2.07
C LEU A 99 -5.27 11.07 2.93
N ALA A 100 -5.35 10.87 4.25
CA ALA A 100 -4.42 11.50 5.20
C ALA A 100 -2.94 11.23 4.88
N LEU A 101 -2.57 9.99 4.57
CA LEU A 101 -1.18 9.65 4.22
C LEU A 101 -0.74 10.28 2.89
N VAL A 102 -1.64 10.41 1.91
CA VAL A 102 -1.32 11.02 0.62
C VAL A 102 -1.01 12.51 0.78
N GLU A 103 -1.81 13.21 1.59
CA GLU A 103 -1.58 14.63 1.90
C GLU A 103 -0.30 14.83 2.72
N GLU A 104 -0.04 13.93 3.68
CA GLU A 104 1.22 13.90 4.42
C GLU A 104 2.41 13.78 3.46
N ILE A 105 2.42 12.77 2.57
CA ILE A 105 3.50 12.57 1.60
C ILE A 105 3.66 13.78 0.67
N ARG A 106 2.56 14.36 0.17
CA ARG A 106 2.61 15.48 -0.77
C ARG A 106 3.21 16.74 -0.16
N THR A 107 2.97 16.98 1.14
CA THR A 107 3.37 18.21 1.83
C THR A 107 4.73 18.12 2.52
N ARG A 108 5.36 16.94 2.51
CA ARG A 108 6.71 16.74 3.04
C ARG A 108 7.74 17.59 2.30
N ALA A 109 8.62 18.24 3.07
CA ALA A 109 9.67 19.10 2.53
C ALA A 109 10.74 18.34 1.74
N ASP A 110 10.91 17.05 1.99
CA ASP A 110 11.88 16.16 1.33
C ASP A 110 11.28 15.39 0.14
N VAL A 111 10.03 15.68 -0.25
CA VAL A 111 9.34 14.99 -1.35
C VAL A 111 9.25 15.90 -2.58
N ARG A 112 9.63 15.35 -3.74
CA ARG A 112 9.42 15.98 -5.05
C ARG A 112 8.19 15.37 -5.72
N VAL A 113 7.17 16.19 -5.96
CA VAL A 113 5.92 15.76 -6.59
C VAL A 113 5.93 16.11 -8.07
N PHE A 114 5.80 15.10 -8.93
CA PHE A 114 5.62 15.28 -10.37
C PHE A 114 4.15 15.08 -10.74
N SER A 115 3.49 16.12 -11.25
CA SER A 115 2.12 16.01 -11.76
C SER A 115 2.15 15.48 -13.19
N VAL A 116 1.67 14.25 -13.38
CA VAL A 116 1.62 13.60 -14.69
C VAL A 116 0.35 14.01 -15.44
N THR A 117 0.53 14.49 -16.67
CA THR A 117 -0.54 14.83 -17.62
C THR A 117 -0.38 14.00 -18.89
N LYS A 118 -1.38 14.02 -19.78
CA LYS A 118 -1.29 13.33 -21.07
C LYS A 118 -0.12 13.84 -21.91
N ASP A 119 0.15 15.14 -21.83
CA ASP A 119 1.16 15.83 -22.64
C ASP A 119 2.60 15.59 -22.13
N ASN A 120 2.79 15.45 -20.81
CA ASN A 120 4.13 15.32 -20.23
C ASN A 120 4.56 13.88 -19.90
N ARG A 121 3.65 12.90 -19.89
CA ARG A 121 3.92 11.53 -19.40
C ARG A 121 5.15 10.86 -20.03
N ASN A 122 5.39 11.10 -21.31
CA ASN A 122 6.49 10.48 -22.06
C ASN A 122 7.83 11.22 -21.88
N HIS A 123 7.80 12.40 -21.27
CA HIS A 123 8.95 13.29 -21.12
C HIS A 123 9.44 13.42 -19.68
N LEU A 124 8.69 12.92 -18.69
CA LEU A 124 9.04 13.03 -17.27
C LEU A 124 10.12 12.04 -16.82
N LEU A 125 10.37 10.96 -17.56
CA LEU A 125 11.31 9.92 -17.14
C LEU A 125 12.71 10.47 -16.80
N PRO A 126 13.35 11.31 -17.65
CA PRO A 126 14.67 11.88 -17.33
C PRO A 126 14.67 12.71 -16.04
N ASP A 127 13.62 13.50 -15.81
CA ASP A 127 13.51 14.35 -14.63
C ASP A 127 13.36 13.52 -13.34
N ILE A 128 12.53 12.47 -13.39
CA ILE A 128 12.33 11.55 -12.27
C ILE A 128 13.64 10.81 -11.96
N VAL A 129 14.31 10.27 -12.98
CA VAL A 129 15.59 9.57 -12.81
C VAL A 129 16.65 10.50 -12.21
N THR A 130 16.73 11.75 -12.69
CA THR A 130 17.66 12.76 -12.15
C THR A 130 17.37 13.06 -10.68
N CYS A 131 16.08 13.17 -10.32
CA CYS A 131 15.65 13.39 -8.94
C CYS A 131 16.06 12.21 -8.03
N VAL A 132 15.80 10.97 -8.47
CA VAL A 132 16.17 9.75 -7.72
C VAL A 132 17.69 9.65 -7.55
N GLN A 133 18.47 9.96 -8.57
CA GLN A 133 19.94 9.94 -8.48
C GLN A 133 20.50 11.03 -7.55
N SER A 134 19.84 12.19 -7.48
CA SER A 134 20.25 13.29 -6.60
C SER A 134 19.96 12.98 -5.13
N GLY A 135 18.89 12.26 -4.83
CA GLY A 135 18.60 11.76 -3.47
C GLY A 135 19.52 10.62 -3.00
N ARG A 136 20.38 10.12 -3.89
CA ARG A 136 21.47 9.17 -3.61
C ARG A 136 22.82 9.86 -3.44
N LYS A 137 22.88 11.16 -3.15
CA LYS A 137 24.12 11.84 -2.75
C LYS A 137 24.00 12.28 -1.31
#